data_AF-A0A7Y5VET9-F1
#
_entry.id   AF-A0A7Y5VET9-F1
#
_cell.length_a   1.000
_cell.length_b   1.000
_cell.length_c   1.000
_cell.angle_alpha   90.00
_cell.angle_beta   90.00
_cell.angle_gamma   90.00
#
_symmetry.space_group_name_H-M   'P 1'
#
loop_
_entity.id
_entity.type
_entity.pdbx_description
1 polymer ?
#
loop_
_entity_poly.entity_id
_entity_poly.type
_entity_poly.pdbx_seq_one_letter_code
_entity_poly.pdbx_strand_id
1 'polypeptide(L)' 'MAEDKLIDEELARVLDILEQIKELNRMIDRHKFQSQDEFMLRQYEDMKERFLEELKDILQAFEIEVKIKGHAA' A
#
# COMPACT_ATOMS: atom_id res chain seq x y z
N MET A 1 -33.52 -11.17 -3.29
CA MET A 1 -32.73 -11.46 -2.08
C MET A 1 -31.45 -12.13 -2.53
N ALA A 2 -30.43 -11.35 -2.84
CA ALA A 2 -29.10 -11.83 -3.16
C ALA A 2 -28.13 -11.00 -2.31
N GLU A 3 -28.16 -11.27 -1.03
CA GLU A 3 -27.41 -10.55 0.00
C GLU A 3 -26.66 -11.62 0.79
N ASP A 4 -25.72 -12.30 0.11
CA ASP A 4 -24.63 -13.01 0.76
C ASP A 4 -23.62 -13.55 -0.28
N LYS A 5 -22.32 -13.42 0.01
CA LYS A 5 -21.16 -14.10 -0.62
C LYS A 5 -20.44 -13.48 -1.82
N LEU A 6 -20.18 -12.19 -1.80
CA LEU A 6 -18.85 -11.74 -2.19
C LEU A 6 -18.26 -11.16 -0.92
N ILE A 7 -17.08 -11.62 -0.50
CA ILE A 7 -16.24 -10.77 0.34
C ILE A 7 -16.19 -9.46 -0.44
N ASP A 8 -16.65 -8.39 0.18
CA ASP A 8 -16.65 -7.06 -0.42
C ASP A 8 -15.29 -6.85 -1.10
N GLU A 9 -15.28 -6.82 -2.43
CA GLU A 9 -14.05 -6.90 -3.23
C GLU A 9 -13.09 -5.77 -2.84
N GLU A 10 -13.65 -4.65 -2.38
CA GLU A 10 -12.93 -3.51 -1.82
C GLU A 10 -12.24 -3.87 -0.50
N LEU A 11 -12.92 -4.56 0.42
CA LEU A 11 -12.33 -5.02 1.69
C LEU A 11 -11.21 -6.05 1.46
N ALA A 12 -11.42 -6.98 0.52
CA ALA A 12 -10.38 -7.94 0.12
C ALA A 12 -9.16 -7.21 -0.45
N ARG A 13 -9.39 -6.20 -1.31
CA ARG A 13 -8.33 -5.41 -1.92
C ARG A 13 -7.57 -4.56 -0.91
N VAL A 14 -8.27 -3.95 0.06
CA VAL A 14 -7.63 -3.22 1.17
C VAL A 14 -6.68 -4.13 1.94
N LEU A 15 -7.10 -5.35 2.28
CA LEU A 15 -6.24 -6.31 2.99
C LEU A 15 -4.98 -6.65 2.18
N ASP A 16 -5.14 -6.97 0.90
CA ASP A 16 -4.04 -7.28 -0.02
C ASP A 16 -3.05 -6.10 -0.14
N ILE A 17 -3.53 -4.88 -0.32
CA ILE A 17 -2.69 -3.68 -0.38
C ILE A 17 -1.89 -3.48 0.92
N LEU A 18 -2.53 -3.65 2.08
CA LEU A 18 -1.86 -3.50 3.37
C LEU A 18 -0.76 -4.54 3.57
N GLU A 19 -0.95 -5.78 3.10
CA GLU A 19 0.08 -6.82 3.10
C GLU A 19 1.25 -6.44 2.17
N GLN A 20 0.97 -5.99 0.96
CA GLN A 20 2.00 -5.56 0.01
C GLN A 20 2.82 -4.37 0.52
N ILE A 21 2.19 -3.37 1.13
CA ILE A 21 2.89 -2.24 1.77
C ILE A 21 3.79 -2.73 2.91
N LYS A 22 3.32 -3.68 3.73
CA LYS A 22 4.10 -4.26 4.82
C LYS A 22 5.33 -5.00 4.31
N GLU A 23 5.22 -5.72 3.21
CA GLU A 23 6.35 -6.40 2.57
C GLU A 23 7.35 -5.40 1.95
N LEU A 24 6.86 -4.41 1.23
CA LEU A 24 7.69 -3.36 0.63
C LEU A 24 8.49 -2.60 1.70
N ASN A 25 7.87 -2.27 2.84
CA ASN A 25 8.59 -1.67 3.96
C ASN A 25 9.77 -2.54 4.43
N ARG A 26 9.57 -3.86 4.56
CA ARG A 26 10.66 -4.79 4.93
C ARG A 26 11.75 -4.87 3.86
N MET A 27 11.40 -4.79 2.59
CA MET A 27 12.37 -4.78 1.49
C MET A 27 13.19 -3.49 1.47
N ILE A 28 12.52 -2.34 1.55
CA ILE A 28 13.14 -1.02 1.65
C ILE A 28 14.11 -0.97 2.83
N ASP A 29 13.71 -1.43 4.02
CA ASP A 29 14.56 -1.46 5.20
C ASP A 29 15.79 -2.36 4.97
N ARG A 30 15.60 -3.58 4.45
CA ARG A 30 16.72 -4.48 4.15
C ARG A 30 17.72 -3.84 3.19
N HIS A 31 17.26 -3.22 2.11
CA HIS A 31 18.15 -2.59 1.16
C HIS A 31 18.86 -1.37 1.76
N LYS A 32 18.15 -0.49 2.48
CA LYS A 32 18.75 0.68 3.16
C LYS A 32 19.91 0.32 4.09
N PHE A 33 19.86 -0.85 4.75
CA PHE A 33 20.91 -1.27 5.71
C PHE A 33 21.94 -2.26 5.15
N GLN A 34 21.62 -3.02 4.09
CA GLN A 34 22.45 -4.14 3.64
C GLN A 34 22.99 -4.01 2.22
N SER A 35 22.40 -3.16 1.38
CA SER A 35 22.76 -3.04 -0.04
C SER A 35 22.62 -1.61 -0.52
N GLN A 36 23.72 -0.97 -0.96
CA GLN A 36 23.68 0.34 -1.61
C GLN A 36 23.08 0.32 -3.02
N ASP A 37 22.23 -0.66 -3.35
CA ASP A 37 21.52 -0.70 -4.62
C ASP A 37 20.36 0.30 -4.62
N GLU A 38 20.71 1.56 -4.90
CA GLU A 38 19.79 2.69 -5.00
C GLU A 38 18.75 2.54 -6.12
N PHE A 39 19.02 1.68 -7.12
CA PHE A 39 18.06 1.43 -8.19
C PHE A 39 16.92 0.56 -7.65
N MET A 40 17.24 -0.56 -7.02
CA MET A 40 16.23 -1.45 -6.43
C MET A 40 15.44 -0.76 -5.32
N LEU A 41 16.10 0.07 -4.51
CA LEU A 41 15.43 0.84 -3.47
C LEU A 41 14.35 1.77 -4.04
N ARG A 42 14.69 2.52 -5.11
CA ARG A 42 13.73 3.40 -5.79
C ARG A 42 12.55 2.62 -6.35
N GLN A 43 12.78 1.46 -6.95
CA GLN A 43 11.69 0.62 -7.46
C GLN A 43 10.71 0.19 -6.36
N TYR A 44 11.19 -0.16 -5.16
CA TYR A 44 10.31 -0.50 -4.05
C TYR A 44 9.55 0.71 -3.51
N GLU A 45 10.19 1.88 -3.47
CA GLU A 45 9.54 3.13 -3.06
C GLU A 45 8.44 3.54 -4.06
N ASP A 46 8.70 3.45 -5.37
CA ASP A 46 7.72 3.71 -6.44
C ASP A 46 6.54 2.71 -6.42
N MET A 47 6.81 1.44 -6.11
CA MET A 47 5.75 0.43 -5.93
C MET A 47 4.88 0.77 -4.71
N LYS A 48 5.52 1.16 -3.60
CA LYS A 48 4.81 1.50 -2.36
C LYS A 48 3.92 2.72 -2.55
N GLU A 49 4.37 3.73 -3.29
CA GLU A 49 3.58 4.93 -3.58
C GLU A 49 2.30 4.58 -4.35
N ARG A 50 2.39 3.75 -5.40
CA ARG A 50 1.21 3.30 -6.15
C ARG A 50 0.17 2.57 -5.28
N PHE A 51 0.62 1.72 -4.37
CA PHE A 51 -0.28 1.05 -3.43
C PHE A 51 -0.92 2.01 -2.43
N LEU A 52 -0.20 3.04 -2.01
CA LEU A 52 -0.72 4.05 -1.10
C LEU A 52 -1.76 4.96 -1.77
N GLU A 53 -1.55 5.31 -3.05
CA GLU A 53 -2.53 6.02 -3.86
C GLU A 53 -3.80 5.19 -4.04
N GLU A 54 -3.66 3.92 -4.43
CA GLU A 54 -4.79 3.01 -4.59
C GLU A 54 -5.58 2.83 -3.28
N LEU A 55 -4.87 2.64 -2.16
CA LEU A 55 -5.52 2.53 -0.85
C LEU A 55 -6.28 3.81 -0.49
N LYS A 56 -5.73 4.98 -0.81
CA LYS A 56 -6.39 6.27 -0.56
C LYS A 56 -7.69 6.36 -1.37
N ASP A 57 -7.69 5.94 -2.62
CA ASP A 57 -8.87 5.98 -3.47
C ASP A 57 -9.97 5.04 -2.96
N ILE A 58 -9.61 3.82 -2.54
CA ILE A 58 -10.58 2.89 -1.95
C ILE A 58 -11.14 3.46 -0.64
N LEU A 59 -10.30 4.01 0.24
CA LEU A 59 -10.73 4.53 1.53
C LEU A 59 -11.62 5.79 1.43
N GLN A 60 -11.56 6.53 0.32
CA GLN A 60 -12.51 7.63 0.07
C GLN A 60 -13.96 7.14 -0.05
N ALA A 61 -14.20 5.92 -0.57
CA ALA A 61 -15.53 5.34 -0.62
C ALA A 61 -16.13 5.09 0.78
N PHE A 62 -15.27 4.95 1.79
CA PHE A 62 -15.63 4.79 3.20
C PHE A 62 -15.67 6.12 3.96
N GLU A 63 -15.50 7.26 3.26
CA GLU A 63 -15.39 8.60 3.86
C GLU A 63 -14.21 8.72 4.85
N ILE A 64 -13.15 7.94 4.65
CA ILE A 64 -11.96 7.93 5.50
C ILE A 64 -10.83 8.77 4.86
N GLU A 65 -10.31 9.73 5.61
CA GLU A 65 -9.10 10.47 5.25
C GLU A 65 -7.88 9.90 5.98
N VAL A 66 -6.81 9.58 5.25
CA VAL A 66 -5.58 9.01 5.82
C VAL A 66 -4.39 9.94 5.58
N LYS A 67 -3.60 10.16 6.65
CA LYS A 67 -2.30 10.83 6.57
C LYS A 67 -1.19 9.80 6.35
N ILE A 68 -0.62 9.80 5.15
CA ILE A 68 0.52 8.95 4.80
C ILE A 68 1.81 9.61 5.26
N LYS A 69 2.59 8.90 6.09
CA LYS A 69 3.90 9.39 6.55
C LYS A 69 4.87 9.50 5.38
N GLY A 70 5.46 10.69 5.18
CA GLY A 70 6.53 10.94 4.21
C GLY A 70 6.08 11.58 2.90
N HIS A 71 4.78 11.71 2.65
CA HIS A 71 4.24 12.52 1.56
C HIS A 71 3.88 13.88 2.15
N ALA A 72 4.68 14.92 1.87
CA ALA A 72 4.29 16.29 2.17
C ALA A 72 3.17 16.67 1.20
N ALA A 73 2.07 17.21 1.76
CA ALA A 73 0.97 17.76 0.99
C ALA A 73 1.43 18.94 0.11
#